data_AF-A0A1W9T9X5-F1
#
_entry.id   AF-A0A1W9T9X5-F1
#
_cell.length_a   1.000
_cell.length_b   1.000
_cell.length_c   1.000
_cell.angle_alpha   90.00
_cell.angle_beta   90.00
_cell.angle_gamma   90.00
#
_symmetry.space_group_name_H-M   'P 1'
#
loop_
_entity.id
_entity.type
_entity.pdbx_description
1 polymer ?
#
loop_
_entity_poly.entity_id
_entity_poly.type
_entity_poly.pdbx_seq_one_letter_code
_entity_poly.pdbx_strand_id
1 'polypeptide(L)'
;QAKKDGDTEKVKDIQAWGPAQQAQAHLKAFGTAPVHECFDCVKDKIPDVAKAAGVDVIVSKWEFDYMSPDADVVDITMELAKLFNPSERGWKSIKSLKKWKPYSHEKLQRIEKKHPH
;
A
#
# COMPACT_ATOMS: atom_id res chain seq x y z
N GLN A 1 -27.59 -5.66 -5.52
CA GLN A 1 -28.20 -5.94 -6.83
C GLN A 1 -28.08 -7.43 -7.21
N ALA A 2 -26.91 -8.06 -7.25
CA ALA A 2 -26.73 -9.47 -7.63
C ALA A 2 -27.53 -10.52 -6.81
N LYS A 3 -27.73 -10.33 -5.49
CA LYS A 3 -28.58 -11.23 -4.67
C LYS A 3 -30.07 -11.20 -5.05
N LYS A 4 -30.55 -10.12 -5.69
CA LYS A 4 -31.96 -9.99 -6.11
C LYS A 4 -32.24 -10.62 -7.48
N ASP A 5 -31.20 -10.81 -8.30
CA ASP A 5 -31.36 -11.20 -9.70
C ASP A 5 -31.00 -12.69 -9.96
N GLY A 6 -30.72 -13.48 -8.92
CA GLY A 6 -30.44 -14.92 -9.03
C GLY A 6 -29.14 -15.28 -9.76
N ASP A 7 -28.29 -14.30 -10.05
CA ASP A 7 -27.04 -14.45 -10.79
C ASP A 7 -25.94 -15.01 -9.86
N THR A 8 -25.95 -16.33 -9.71
CA THR A 8 -25.12 -17.08 -8.76
C THR A 8 -23.62 -16.99 -9.04
N GLU A 9 -23.21 -16.77 -10.29
CA GLU A 9 -21.81 -16.53 -10.65
C GLU A 9 -21.35 -15.15 -10.20
N LYS A 10 -22.12 -14.09 -10.49
CA LYS A 10 -21.78 -12.74 -10.00
C LYS A 10 -21.77 -12.65 -8.48
N VAL A 11 -22.63 -13.41 -7.78
CA VAL A 11 -22.62 -13.47 -6.32
C VAL A 11 -21.34 -14.13 -5.80
N LYS A 12 -20.86 -15.22 -6.43
CA LYS A 12 -19.61 -15.88 -6.07
C LYS A 12 -18.39 -14.99 -6.33
N ASP A 13 -18.36 -14.29 -7.46
CA ASP A 13 -17.28 -13.38 -7.81
C ASP A 13 -17.19 -12.20 -6.83
N ILE A 14 -18.33 -11.60 -6.48
CA ILE A 14 -18.38 -10.53 -5.47
C ILE A 14 -17.96 -11.05 -4.08
N GLN A 15 -18.34 -12.27 -3.71
CA GLN A 15 -17.94 -12.89 -2.44
C GLN A 15 -16.45 -13.19 -2.36
N ALA A 16 -15.82 -13.58 -3.47
CA ALA A 16 -14.37 -13.84 -3.52
C ALA A 16 -13.54 -12.54 -3.60
N TRP A 17 -14.10 -11.49 -4.18
CA TRP A 17 -13.40 -10.22 -4.39
C TRP A 17 -13.01 -9.52 -3.07
N GLY A 18 -13.92 -9.45 -2.10
CA GLY A 18 -13.67 -8.75 -0.83
C GLY A 18 -12.45 -9.29 -0.06
N PRO A 19 -12.40 -10.59 0.26
CA PRO A 19 -11.26 -11.20 0.94
C PRO A 19 -9.96 -11.07 0.15
N ALA A 20 -10.02 -11.18 -1.19
CA ALA A 20 -8.84 -11.00 -2.03
C ALA A 20 -8.27 -9.57 -1.94
N GLN A 21 -9.13 -8.55 -1.96
CA GLN A 21 -8.71 -7.15 -1.78
C GLN A 21 -8.14 -6.90 -0.38
N GLN A 22 -8.72 -7.52 0.65
CA GLN A 22 -8.23 -7.38 2.01
C GLN A 22 -6.84 -8.00 2.18
N ALA A 23 -6.61 -9.19 1.62
CA ALA A 23 -5.30 -9.83 1.61
C ALA A 23 -4.25 -8.97 0.87
N GLN A 24 -4.63 -8.36 -0.26
CA GLN A 24 -3.75 -7.42 -0.98
C GLN A 24 -3.44 -6.16 -0.15
N ALA A 25 -4.43 -5.61 0.55
CA ALA A 25 -4.23 -4.48 1.45
C ALA A 25 -3.25 -4.82 2.58
N HIS A 26 -3.33 -6.02 3.15
CA HIS A 26 -2.39 -6.47 4.18
C HIS A 26 -0.96 -6.64 3.65
N LEU A 27 -0.80 -7.16 2.43
CA LEU A 27 0.51 -7.27 1.77
C LEU A 27 1.19 -5.90 1.57
N LYS A 28 0.39 -4.89 1.23
CA LYS A 28 0.86 -3.50 1.05
C LYS A 28 1.15 -2.79 2.36
N ALA A 29 0.26 -2.95 3.35
CA ALA A 29 0.35 -2.21 4.62
C ALA A 29 1.36 -2.82 5.60
N PHE A 30 1.49 -4.15 5.61
CA PHE A 30 2.32 -4.88 6.58
C PHE A 30 3.45 -5.70 5.94
N GLY A 31 3.55 -5.72 4.62
CA GLY A 31 4.60 -6.39 3.87
C GLY A 31 5.46 -5.40 3.08
N THR A 32 6.02 -5.89 1.98
CA THR A 32 6.87 -5.13 1.06
C THR A 32 6.28 -5.11 -0.36
N ALA A 33 4.99 -5.41 -0.50
CA ALA A 33 4.35 -5.39 -1.80
C ALA A 33 4.32 -3.96 -2.38
N PRO A 34 4.42 -3.81 -3.71
CA PRO A 34 4.31 -2.53 -4.37
C PRO A 34 2.98 -1.84 -4.06
N VAL A 35 3.00 -0.51 -4.04
CA VAL A 35 1.82 0.34 -3.84
C VAL A 35 1.63 1.34 -4.97
N HIS A 36 2.24 1.09 -6.14
CA HIS A 36 2.24 1.99 -7.28
C HIS A 36 0.82 2.36 -7.71
N GLU A 37 -0.11 1.41 -7.75
CA GLU A 37 -1.50 1.70 -8.12
C GLU A 37 -2.23 2.61 -7.11
N CYS A 38 -1.78 2.64 -5.85
CA CYS A 38 -2.37 3.55 -4.86
C CYS A 38 -2.08 5.01 -5.19
N PHE A 39 -1.01 5.28 -5.95
CA PHE A 39 -0.60 6.63 -6.33
C PHE A 39 -1.37 7.18 -7.53
N ASP A 40 -2.13 6.36 -8.27
CA ASP A 40 -2.84 6.79 -9.48
C ASP A 40 -3.76 8.00 -9.25
N CYS A 41 -4.40 8.08 -8.08
CA CYS A 41 -5.31 9.17 -7.73
C CYS A 41 -4.60 10.48 -7.32
N VAL A 42 -3.27 10.44 -7.10
CA VAL A 42 -2.46 11.60 -6.71
C VAL A 42 -1.25 11.82 -7.62
N LYS A 43 -1.16 11.08 -8.74
CA LYS A 43 0.01 11.03 -9.63
C LYS A 43 0.49 12.41 -10.07
N ASP A 44 -0.44 13.32 -10.36
CA ASP A 44 -0.13 14.65 -10.87
C ASP A 44 0.54 15.55 -9.81
N LYS A 45 0.46 15.18 -8.52
CA LYS A 45 1.07 15.91 -7.39
C LYS A 45 2.44 15.36 -6.98
N ILE A 46 2.81 14.17 -7.45
CA ILE A 46 4.08 13.51 -7.09
C ILE A 46 5.30 14.33 -7.54
N PRO A 47 5.33 14.90 -8.77
CA PRO A 47 6.47 15.72 -9.20
C PRO A 47 6.74 16.92 -8.29
N ASP A 48 5.71 17.53 -7.71
CA ASP A 48 5.88 18.67 -6.82
C ASP A 48 6.48 18.26 -5.46
N VAL A 49 6.11 17.07 -4.96
CA VAL A 49 6.75 16.49 -3.77
C VAL A 49 8.23 16.20 -4.04
N ALA A 50 8.57 15.64 -5.20
CA ALA A 50 9.95 15.36 -5.59
C ALA A 50 10.79 16.65 -5.63
N LYS A 51 10.29 17.69 -6.31
CA LYS A 51 10.96 19.00 -6.40
C LYS A 51 11.14 19.63 -5.03
N ALA A 52 10.10 19.61 -4.18
CA ALA A 52 10.16 20.20 -2.84
C ALA A 52 11.15 19.46 -1.92
N ALA A 53 11.30 18.15 -2.10
CA ALA A 53 12.27 17.34 -1.37
C ALA A 53 13.69 17.39 -1.98
N GLY A 54 13.86 17.96 -3.17
CA GLY A 54 15.13 18.03 -3.87
C GLY A 54 15.64 16.66 -4.35
N VAL A 55 14.73 15.73 -4.67
CA VAL A 55 15.09 14.38 -5.12
C VAL A 55 14.84 14.21 -6.62
N ASP A 56 15.72 13.47 -7.28
CA ASP A 56 15.61 13.16 -8.71
C ASP A 56 14.70 11.96 -9.00
N VAL A 57 14.62 11.02 -8.04
CA VAL A 57 13.88 9.77 -8.18
C VAL A 57 13.16 9.44 -6.88
N ILE A 58 11.91 8.99 -7.00
CA ILE A 58 11.14 8.41 -5.89
C ILE A 58 11.05 6.91 -6.15
N VAL A 59 11.57 6.12 -5.21
CA VAL A 59 11.54 4.66 -5.26
C VAL A 59 11.18 4.09 -3.90
N SER A 60 10.45 2.98 -3.89
CA SER A 60 10.20 2.23 -2.67
C SER A 60 11.52 1.66 -2.14
N LYS A 61 11.73 1.72 -0.83
CA LYS A 61 12.93 1.17 -0.20
C LYS A 61 13.08 -0.36 -0.31
N TRP A 62 12.09 -1.03 -0.87
CA TRP A 62 12.03 -2.47 -1.09
C TRP A 62 12.17 -2.86 -2.56
N GLU A 63 12.17 -1.90 -3.48
CA GLU A 63 12.02 -2.15 -4.92
C GLU A 63 13.24 -1.62 -5.71
N PHE A 64 14.43 -2.01 -5.27
CA PHE A 64 15.66 -1.79 -6.01
C PHE A 64 16.64 -2.95 -5.76
N ASP A 65 17.40 -3.33 -6.79
CA ASP A 65 18.40 -4.40 -6.69
C ASP A 65 19.73 -3.91 -6.10
N TYR A 66 20.03 -2.62 -6.27
CA TYR A 66 21.25 -1.99 -5.80
C TYR A 66 20.99 -0.51 -5.46
N MET A 67 21.58 -0.07 -4.35
CA MET A 67 21.71 1.33 -3.99
C MET A 67 23.16 1.56 -3.59
N SER A 68 23.79 2.56 -4.18
CA SER A 68 25.18 2.87 -3.87
C SER A 68 25.32 3.33 -2.41
N PRO A 69 26.39 2.96 -1.68
CA PRO A 69 26.57 3.39 -0.29
C PRO A 69 26.65 4.92 -0.10
N ASP A 70 27.01 5.63 -1.16
CA ASP A 70 27.14 7.09 -1.26
C ASP A 70 25.90 7.76 -1.89
N ALA A 71 24.83 7.00 -2.16
CA ALA A 71 23.56 7.59 -2.58
C ALA A 71 22.97 8.45 -1.46
N ASP A 72 22.56 9.68 -1.81
CA ASP A 72 21.82 10.53 -0.90
C ASP A 72 20.36 10.07 -0.81
N VAL A 73 19.87 9.81 0.40
CA VAL A 73 18.57 9.20 0.65
C VAL A 73 17.72 10.10 1.53
N VAL A 74 16.58 10.51 0.99
CA VAL A 74 15.59 11.34 1.69
C VAL A 74 14.31 10.51 1.94
N ASP A 75 13.93 10.32 3.20
CA ASP A 75 12.64 9.69 3.57
C ASP A 75 11.49 10.70 3.37
N ILE A 76 10.80 10.60 2.24
CA ILE A 76 9.62 11.42 1.89
C ILE A 76 8.27 10.73 2.18
N THR A 77 8.27 9.66 3.00
CA THR A 77 7.06 8.84 3.24
C THR A 77 5.89 9.69 3.75
N MET A 78 6.16 10.65 4.62
CA MET A 78 5.12 11.49 5.23
C MET A 78 4.58 12.53 4.26
N GLU A 79 5.44 13.04 3.37
CA GLU A 79 5.14 14.01 2.33
C GLU A 79 4.20 13.38 1.30
N LEU A 80 4.49 12.14 0.88
CA LEU A 80 3.60 11.35 0.04
C LEU A 80 2.27 11.04 0.73
N ALA A 81 2.30 10.66 2.01
CA ALA A 81 1.08 10.38 2.77
C ALA A 81 0.13 11.60 2.88
N LYS A 82 0.68 12.83 2.94
CA LYS A 82 -0.13 14.06 2.98
C LYS A 82 -1.00 14.22 1.72
N LEU A 83 -0.56 13.71 0.57
CA LEU A 83 -1.32 13.83 -0.70
C LEU A 83 -2.71 13.19 -0.65
N PHE A 84 -2.87 12.17 0.21
CA PHE A 84 -4.13 11.44 0.41
C PHE A 84 -5.07 12.09 1.42
N ASN A 85 -4.69 13.24 1.98
CA ASN A 85 -5.48 13.98 2.98
C ASN A 85 -6.02 13.09 4.13
N PRO A 86 -5.16 12.33 4.83
CA PRO A 86 -5.61 11.42 5.87
C PRO A 86 -6.21 12.19 7.05
N SER A 87 -7.26 11.62 7.64
CA SER A 87 -7.86 12.13 8.88
C SER A 87 -6.88 12.04 10.05
N GLU A 88 -7.19 12.68 11.18
CA GLU A 88 -6.39 12.54 12.40
C GLU A 88 -6.21 11.08 12.84
N ARG A 89 -7.27 10.28 12.71
CA ARG A 89 -7.21 8.84 12.97
C ARG A 89 -6.27 8.15 11.98
N GLY A 90 -6.36 8.50 10.70
CA GLY A 90 -5.44 8.02 9.66
C GLY A 90 -3.98 8.34 10.00
N TRP A 91 -3.69 9.57 10.43
CA TRP A 91 -2.34 9.95 10.86
C TRP A 91 -1.82 9.13 12.05
N LYS A 92 -2.69 8.84 13.04
CA LYS A 92 -2.33 7.95 14.16
C LYS A 92 -1.97 6.55 13.66
N SER A 93 -2.77 6.00 12.73
CA SER A 93 -2.49 4.70 12.11
C SER A 93 -1.17 4.71 11.34
N ILE A 94 -0.93 5.69 10.46
CA ILE A 94 0.32 5.82 9.68
C ILE A 94 1.55 5.88 10.61
N LYS A 95 1.50 6.69 11.67
CA LYS A 95 2.59 6.79 12.65
C LYS A 95 2.84 5.48 13.40
N SER A 96 1.79 4.72 13.70
CA SER A 96 1.94 3.39 14.32
C SER A 96 2.61 2.39 13.37
N LEU A 97 2.24 2.42 12.09
CA LEU A 97 2.81 1.54 11.05
C LEU A 97 4.29 1.81 10.81
N LYS A 98 4.76 3.06 10.94
CA LYS A 98 6.20 3.39 10.79
C LYS A 98 7.10 2.61 11.75
N LYS A 99 6.58 2.16 12.90
CA LYS A 99 7.33 1.36 13.90
C LYS A 99 7.33 -0.14 13.59
N TRP A 100 6.52 -0.58 12.63
CA TRP A 100 6.33 -1.98 12.32
C TRP A 100 7.43 -2.48 11.38
N LYS A 101 7.95 -3.68 11.66
CA LYS A 101 8.81 -4.40 10.72
C LYS A 101 7.94 -5.19 9.74
N PRO A 102 8.10 -5.01 8.42
CA PRO A 102 7.33 -5.77 7.45
C PRO A 102 7.45 -7.28 7.67
N TYR A 103 6.35 -7.98 7.43
CA TYR A 103 6.34 -9.43 7.34
C TYR A 103 6.71 -9.88 5.92
N SER A 104 7.30 -11.07 5.83
CA SER A 104 7.49 -11.71 4.54
C SER A 104 6.14 -12.02 3.89
N HIS A 105 6.15 -12.07 2.56
CA HIS A 105 4.96 -12.41 1.77
C HIS A 105 4.36 -13.76 2.21
N GLU A 106 5.20 -14.78 2.40
CA GLU A 106 4.76 -16.12 2.84
C GLU A 106 4.10 -16.09 4.23
N LYS A 107 4.65 -15.30 5.16
CA LYS A 107 4.09 -15.17 6.51
C LYS A 107 2.71 -14.53 6.47
N LEU A 108 2.53 -13.48 5.67
CA LEU A 108 1.22 -12.83 5.49
C LEU A 108 0.20 -13.79 4.87
N GLN A 109 0.56 -14.50 3.79
CA GLN A 109 -0.33 -15.52 3.20
C GLN A 109 -0.77 -16.58 4.22
N ARG A 110 0.14 -16.99 5.12
CA ARG A 110 -0.18 -17.96 6.18
C ARG A 110 -1.16 -17.40 7.21
N ILE A 111 -1.07 -16.10 7.53
CA ILE A 111 -2.01 -15.42 8.43
C ILE A 111 -3.39 -15.31 7.78
N GLU A 112 -3.46 -14.87 6.51
CA GLU A 112 -4.73 -14.79 5.75
C GLU A 112 -5.45 -16.13 5.70
N LYS A 113 -4.71 -17.23 5.43
CA LYS A 113 -5.28 -18.58 5.40
C LYS A 113 -5.81 -19.06 6.76
N LYS A 114 -5.20 -18.61 7.86
CA LYS A 114 -5.63 -18.97 9.23
C LYS A 114 -6.82 -18.14 9.71
N HIS A 115 -6.97 -16.92 9.19
CA HIS A 115 -8.01 -15.98 9.57
C HIS A 115 -8.72 -15.44 8.31
N PRO A 116 -9.46 -16.28 7.57
CA PRO A 116 -10.17 -15.84 6.37
C PRO A 116 -11.25 -14.82 6.74
N HIS A 117 -11.43 -13.82 5.87
CA HIS A 117 -12.38 -12.72 5.99
C HIS A 117 -13.74 -13.05 5.37
#